data_AF-A0A0W1R693-F1
#
_entry.id   AF-A0A0W1R693-F1
#
_cell.length_a   1.000
_cell.length_b   1.000
_cell.length_c   1.000
_cell.angle_alpha   90.00
_cell.angle_beta   90.00
_cell.angle_gamma   90.00
#
_symmetry.space_group_name_H-M   'P 1'
#
loop_
_entity.id
_entity.type
_entity.pdbx_description
1 polymer ?
#
loop_
_entity_poly.entity_id
_entity_poly.type
_entity_poly.pdbx_seq_one_letter_code
_entity_poly.pdbx_strand_id
1 'polypeptide(L)'
;MATRTDSRFSTFTESRPRTGSWRFWLETAAQSKQCLVFATIVALSLGTLPLYIPIWWWDIAMHTGVSAVIVVWLFRFHTTPWVALVFLLGISVGWEILEEITPHFMLMAGGLTDTIGDVISNVTGWAFVVLVRWWINRT
;
A
#
# COMPACT_ATOMS: atom_id res chain seq x y z
N MET A 1 -18.97 29.20 59.17
CA MET A 1 -17.78 28.32 59.29
C MET A 1 -17.77 27.43 58.05
N ALA A 2 -16.64 27.40 57.34
CA ALA A 2 -16.55 27.23 55.88
C ALA A 2 -16.93 25.85 55.32
N THR A 3 -17.62 25.87 54.18
CA THR A 3 -17.86 24.75 53.25
C THR A 3 -16.56 24.36 52.54
N ARG A 4 -16.09 23.13 52.78
CA ARG A 4 -14.93 22.55 52.09
C ARG A 4 -15.38 21.92 50.77
N THR A 5 -15.22 22.66 49.69
CA THR A 5 -15.38 22.14 48.33
C THR A 5 -14.09 21.41 47.95
N ASP A 6 -14.05 20.09 48.15
CA ASP A 6 -12.96 19.25 47.63
C ASP A 6 -13.14 19.11 46.11
N SER A 7 -12.67 20.12 45.37
CA SER A 7 -12.47 20.02 43.92
C SER A 7 -11.26 19.10 43.66
N ARG A 8 -11.51 17.78 43.67
CA ARG A 8 -10.62 16.84 42.99
C ARG A 8 -10.69 17.16 41.49
N PHE A 9 -9.84 18.07 41.06
CA PHE A 9 -9.47 18.19 39.66
C PHE A 9 -8.84 16.85 39.27
N SER A 10 -9.66 15.99 38.69
CA SER A 10 -9.19 14.87 37.88
C SER A 10 -8.31 15.49 36.81
N THR A 11 -7.00 15.33 36.96
CA THR A 11 -6.04 15.57 35.89
C THR A 11 -6.37 14.56 34.80
N PHE A 12 -7.34 14.90 33.94
CA PHE A 12 -7.41 14.33 32.61
C PHE A 12 -6.11 14.76 31.96
N THR A 13 -5.12 13.88 32.01
CA THR A 13 -4.02 13.91 31.05
C THR A 13 -4.66 13.64 29.71
N GLU A 14 -5.17 14.69 29.07
CA GLU A 14 -5.45 14.69 27.64
C GLU A 14 -4.12 14.31 26.98
N SER A 15 -4.00 13.04 26.58
CA SER A 15 -3.01 12.63 25.61
C SER A 15 -3.31 13.50 24.38
N ARG A 16 -2.51 14.56 24.17
CA ARG A 16 -2.64 15.42 23.00
C ARG A 16 -2.80 14.50 21.78
N PRO A 17 -3.88 14.65 21.00
CA PRO A 17 -4.07 13.82 19.82
C PRO A 17 -2.83 14.02 18.95
N ARG A 18 -2.26 12.91 18.47
CA ARG A 18 -0.94 12.83 17.82
C ARG A 18 -0.94 13.41 16.39
N THR A 19 -1.73 14.47 16.18
CA THR A 19 -2.21 15.04 14.92
C THR A 19 -1.13 15.70 14.06
N GLY A 20 0.11 15.80 14.57
CA GLY A 20 1.26 16.35 13.85
C GLY A 20 2.31 15.32 13.43
N SER A 21 2.15 14.05 13.77
CA SER A 21 3.14 13.01 13.42
C SER A 21 2.87 12.42 12.03
N TRP A 22 3.91 12.12 11.26
CA TRP A 22 3.80 11.40 9.99
C TRP A 22 2.99 10.10 10.12
N ARG A 23 3.10 9.44 11.27
CA ARG A 23 2.33 8.25 11.62
C ARG A 23 0.82 8.50 11.61
N PHE A 24 0.36 9.58 12.24
CA PHE A 24 -1.06 9.94 12.26
C PHE A 24 -1.61 10.20 10.85
N TRP A 25 -0.86 10.92 10.02
CA TRP A 25 -1.26 11.18 8.63
C TRP A 25 -1.30 9.91 7.79
N LEU A 26 -0.34 9.00 7.99
CA LEU A 26 -0.27 7.75 7.26
C LEU A 26 -1.39 6.77 7.67
N GLU A 27 -1.69 6.68 8.96
CA GLU A 27 -2.86 5.94 9.47
C GLU A 27 -4.17 6.52 8.93
N THR A 28 -4.33 7.85 8.98
CA THR A 28 -5.51 8.55 8.47
C THR A 28 -5.70 8.31 6.97
N ALA A 29 -4.62 8.40 6.20
CA ALA A 29 -4.64 8.14 4.76
C ALA A 29 -5.00 6.69 4.43
N ALA A 30 -4.41 5.71 5.15
CA ALA A 30 -4.69 4.29 4.97
C ALA A 30 -6.14 3.92 5.35
N GLN A 31 -6.75 4.63 6.31
CA GLN A 31 -8.14 4.42 6.72
C GLN A 31 -9.15 5.18 5.85
N SER A 32 -8.72 6.22 5.12
CA SER A 32 -9.59 7.00 4.24
C SER A 32 -9.86 6.28 2.93
N LYS A 33 -11.14 5.97 2.66
CA LYS A 33 -11.57 5.37 1.38
C LYS A 33 -11.24 6.29 0.20
N GLN A 34 -11.38 7.60 0.37
CA GLN A 34 -11.14 8.57 -0.69
C GLN A 34 -9.65 8.62 -1.07
N CYS A 35 -8.75 8.58 -0.07
CA CYS A 35 -7.32 8.52 -0.31
C CYS A 35 -6.92 7.21 -1.04
N LEU A 36 -7.51 6.08 -0.65
CA LEU A 36 -7.25 4.80 -1.32
C LEU A 36 -7.78 4.76 -2.75
N VAL A 37 -8.98 5.28 -2.99
CA VAL A 37 -9.54 5.40 -4.35
C VAL A 37 -8.64 6.29 -5.21
N PHE A 38 -8.22 7.44 -4.68
CA PHE A 38 -7.31 8.34 -5.39
C PHE A 38 -5.97 7.65 -5.70
N ALA A 39 -5.37 6.97 -4.71
CA ALA A 39 -4.13 6.20 -4.92
C ALA A 39 -4.30 5.08 -5.97
N THR A 40 -5.47 4.44 -5.99
CA THR A 40 -5.79 3.41 -6.99
C THR A 40 -5.91 4.03 -8.39
N ILE A 41 -6.58 5.16 -8.53
CA ILE A 41 -6.71 5.88 -9.81
C ILE A 41 -5.33 6.30 -10.32
N VAL A 42 -4.48 6.84 -9.44
CA VAL A 42 -3.10 7.20 -9.79
C VAL A 42 -2.33 5.98 -10.25
N ALA A 43 -2.35 4.89 -9.48
CA ALA A 43 -1.65 3.65 -9.84
C ALA A 43 -2.12 3.09 -11.19
N LEU A 44 -3.44 3.03 -11.43
CA LEU A 44 -3.99 2.60 -12.73
C LEU A 44 -3.57 3.53 -13.86
N SER A 45 -3.67 4.85 -13.64
CA SER A 45 -3.32 5.85 -14.65
C SER A 45 -1.85 5.71 -15.06
N LEU A 46 -0.96 5.56 -14.08
CA LEU A 46 0.48 5.38 -14.30
C LEU A 46 0.80 4.06 -15.03
N GLY A 47 0.05 2.99 -14.78
CA GLY A 47 0.22 1.71 -15.46
C GLY A 47 -0.31 1.71 -16.90
N THR A 48 -1.26 2.59 -17.21
CA THR A 48 -1.79 2.74 -18.58
C THR A 48 -1.04 3.76 -19.43
N LEU A 49 -0.02 4.44 -18.87
CA LEU A 49 0.76 5.41 -19.63
C LEU A 49 1.59 4.68 -20.69
N PRO A 50 1.43 5.01 -21.99
CA PRO A 50 2.28 4.47 -23.02
C PRO A 50 3.69 5.04 -22.83
N LEU A 51 4.64 4.21 -22.39
CA LEU A 51 6.05 4.59 -22.42
C LEU A 51 6.60 4.20 -23.79
N TYR A 52 7.09 5.20 -24.51
CA TYR A 52 7.73 5.02 -25.81
C TYR A 52 9.14 4.43 -25.73
N ILE A 53 9.67 4.27 -24.51
CA ILE A 53 10.99 3.71 -24.21
C ILE A 53 10.80 2.69 -23.08
N PRO A 54 11.41 1.49 -23.15
CA PRO A 54 11.43 0.56 -22.03
C PRO A 54 12.19 1.19 -20.86
N ILE A 55 11.49 1.50 -19.77
CA ILE A 55 12.07 2.08 -18.57
C ILE A 55 11.94 1.06 -17.44
N TRP A 56 12.96 0.22 -17.28
CA TRP A 56 12.96 -0.88 -16.30
C TRP A 56 12.71 -0.44 -14.85
N TRP A 57 13.18 0.75 -14.46
CA TRP A 57 12.95 1.25 -13.10
C TRP A 57 11.51 1.73 -12.89
N TRP A 58 10.84 2.18 -13.94
CA TRP A 58 9.44 2.63 -13.88
C TRP A 58 8.55 1.43 -13.61
N ASP A 59 8.82 0.36 -14.31
CA ASP A 59 8.14 -0.91 -14.19
C ASP A 59 8.20 -1.47 -12.75
N ILE A 60 9.42 -1.55 -12.19
CA ILE A 60 9.63 -1.89 -10.77
C ILE A 60 8.84 -0.98 -9.82
N ALA A 61 8.89 0.34 -10.04
CA ALA A 61 8.20 1.31 -9.21
C ALA A 61 6.67 1.14 -9.29
N MET A 62 6.17 0.84 -10.48
CA MET A 62 4.76 0.57 -10.78
C MET A 62 4.28 -0.70 -10.09
N HIS A 63 4.95 -1.83 -10.27
CA HIS A 63 4.62 -3.09 -9.61
C HIS A 63 4.66 -2.95 -8.08
N THR A 64 5.69 -2.29 -7.56
CA THR A 64 5.82 -2.01 -6.12
C THR A 64 4.66 -1.15 -5.60
N GLY A 65 4.32 -0.07 -6.32
CA GLY A 65 3.25 0.87 -5.93
C GLY A 65 1.85 0.26 -6.01
N VAL A 66 1.54 -0.41 -7.12
CA VAL A 66 0.26 -1.12 -7.33
C VAL A 66 0.08 -2.22 -6.28
N SER A 67 1.12 -3.02 -6.05
CA SER A 67 1.11 -4.05 -5.00
C SER A 67 0.81 -3.46 -3.63
N ALA A 68 1.47 -2.36 -3.26
CA ALA A 68 1.22 -1.68 -1.99
C ALA A 68 -0.24 -1.24 -1.86
N VAL A 69 -0.83 -0.63 -2.90
CA VAL A 69 -2.24 -0.21 -2.90
C VAL A 69 -3.18 -1.40 -2.73
N ILE A 70 -2.95 -2.50 -3.46
CA ILE A 70 -3.74 -3.73 -3.35
C ILE A 70 -3.67 -4.29 -1.92
N VAL A 71 -2.48 -4.36 -1.33
CA VAL A 71 -2.32 -4.89 0.03
C VAL A 71 -3.02 -4.02 1.07
N VAL A 72 -2.99 -2.70 0.92
CA VAL A 72 -3.75 -1.80 1.82
C VAL A 72 -5.26 -2.04 1.69
N TRP A 73 -5.78 -2.25 0.48
CA TRP A 73 -7.17 -2.65 0.27
C TRP A 73 -7.51 -4.00 0.92
N LEU A 74 -6.66 -4.99 0.74
CA LEU A 74 -6.86 -6.33 1.32
C LEU A 74 -6.86 -6.26 2.86
N PHE A 75 -5.96 -5.49 3.46
CA PHE A 75 -5.94 -5.26 4.90
C PHE A 75 -7.19 -4.54 5.41
N ARG A 76 -7.78 -3.65 4.60
CA ARG A 76 -9.08 -3.07 4.89
C ARG A 76 -10.20 -4.10 4.91
N PHE A 77 -10.10 -5.14 4.08
CA PHE A 77 -11.00 -6.31 4.09
C PHE A 77 -10.60 -7.37 5.13
N HIS A 78 -9.77 -7.00 6.11
CA HIS A 78 -9.34 -7.87 7.21
C HIS A 78 -8.57 -9.13 6.79
N THR A 79 -7.92 -9.11 5.61
CA THR A 79 -7.06 -10.23 5.21
C THR A 79 -5.75 -10.27 6.01
N THR A 80 -5.19 -11.47 6.11
CA THR A 80 -3.88 -11.68 6.72
C THR A 80 -2.76 -11.33 5.73
N PRO A 81 -1.55 -10.99 6.21
CA PRO A 81 -0.39 -10.75 5.36
C PRO A 81 -0.12 -11.87 4.35
N TRP A 82 -0.27 -13.13 4.76
CA TRP A 82 -0.04 -14.29 3.89
C TRP A 82 -1.10 -14.41 2.79
N VAL A 83 -2.37 -14.21 3.11
CA VAL A 83 -3.45 -14.23 2.11
C VAL A 83 -3.25 -13.10 1.10
N ALA A 84 -2.83 -11.92 1.57
CA ALA A 84 -2.53 -10.80 0.67
C ALA A 84 -1.37 -11.10 -0.28
N LEU A 85 -0.32 -11.78 0.19
CA LEU A 85 0.80 -12.22 -0.64
C LEU A 85 0.37 -13.24 -1.70
N VAL A 86 -0.40 -14.27 -1.31
CA VAL A 86 -0.91 -15.28 -2.26
C VAL A 86 -1.79 -14.64 -3.32
N PHE A 87 -2.65 -13.70 -2.93
CA PHE A 87 -3.50 -12.96 -3.86
C PHE A 87 -2.67 -12.13 -4.85
N LEU A 88 -1.64 -11.43 -4.38
CA LEU A 88 -0.72 -10.68 -5.24
C LEU A 88 -0.01 -11.58 -6.25
N LEU A 89 0.55 -12.71 -5.79
CA LEU A 89 1.23 -13.65 -6.68
C LEU A 89 0.27 -14.22 -7.74
N GLY A 90 -0.99 -14.45 -7.39
CA GLY A 90 -2.03 -14.83 -8.35
C GLY A 90 -2.29 -13.75 -9.41
N ILE A 91 -2.30 -12.47 -9.01
CA ILE A 91 -2.39 -11.34 -9.94
C ILE A 91 -1.15 -11.27 -10.83
N SER A 92 0.06 -11.43 -10.27
CA SER A 92 1.30 -11.44 -11.05
C SER A 92 1.28 -12.52 -12.12
N VAL A 93 0.88 -13.75 -11.80
CA VAL A 93 0.73 -14.82 -12.80
C VAL A 93 -0.31 -14.46 -13.87
N GLY A 94 -1.43 -13.87 -13.48
CA GLY A 94 -2.45 -13.41 -14.44
C GLY A 94 -1.94 -12.30 -15.36
N TRP A 95 -1.07 -11.43 -14.85
CA TRP A 95 -0.43 -10.36 -15.62
C TRP A 95 0.50 -10.94 -16.69
N GLU A 96 1.40 -11.85 -16.31
CA GLU A 96 2.31 -12.55 -17.25
C GLU A 96 1.55 -13.25 -18.39
N ILE A 97 0.43 -13.91 -18.05
CA ILE A 97 -0.42 -14.56 -19.06
C ILE A 97 -1.02 -13.52 -20.01
N LEU A 98 -1.44 -12.37 -19.48
CA LEU A 98 -1.97 -11.27 -20.29
C LEU A 98 -0.89 -10.69 -21.21
N GLU A 99 0.35 -10.58 -20.73
CA GLU A 99 1.47 -10.09 -21.53
C GLU A 99 1.74 -11.00 -22.73
N GLU A 100 1.82 -12.31 -22.47
CA GLU A 100 2.08 -13.32 -23.50
C GLU A 100 1.02 -13.30 -24.62
N ILE A 101 -0.26 -13.06 -24.27
CA ILE A 101 -1.35 -12.97 -25.25
C ILE A 101 -1.54 -11.57 -25.85
N THR A 102 -0.91 -10.53 -25.29
CA THR A 102 -0.99 -9.13 -25.78
C THR A 102 0.39 -8.47 -26.00
N PRO A 103 1.27 -9.05 -26.84
CA PRO A 103 2.66 -8.62 -26.98
C PRO A 103 2.84 -7.20 -27.54
N HIS A 104 1.78 -6.54 -28.00
CA HIS A 104 1.82 -5.19 -28.57
C HIS A 104 1.55 -4.08 -27.55
N PHE A 105 1.20 -4.43 -26.30
CA PHE A 105 0.77 -3.48 -25.28
C PHE A 105 1.69 -3.43 -24.04
N MET A 106 2.76 -4.24 -23.99
CA MET A 106 3.59 -4.42 -22.79
C MET A 106 4.97 -3.76 -22.89
N LEU A 107 5.42 -3.19 -21.77
CA LEU A 107 6.51 -2.22 -21.64
C LEU A 107 7.90 -2.84 -21.43
N MET A 108 7.96 -4.11 -21.04
CA MET A 108 9.10 -4.99 -21.24
C MET A 108 8.57 -6.32 -21.79
N ALA A 109 9.32 -6.90 -22.71
CA ALA A 109 8.87 -8.05 -23.47
C ALA A 109 9.32 -9.32 -22.77
N GLY A 110 8.42 -9.94 -22.01
CA GLY A 110 8.10 -11.37 -22.09
C GLY A 110 9.28 -12.33 -21.93
N GLY A 111 10.05 -12.19 -20.86
CA GLY A 111 11.18 -13.07 -20.56
C GLY A 111 11.31 -13.36 -19.07
N LEU A 112 11.98 -14.47 -18.73
CA LEU A 112 12.14 -14.93 -17.33
C LEU A 112 12.70 -13.84 -16.39
N THR A 113 13.61 -13.00 -16.87
CA THR A 113 14.20 -11.91 -16.08
C THR A 113 13.18 -10.85 -15.69
N ASP A 114 12.24 -10.58 -16.60
CA ASP A 114 11.15 -9.61 -16.44
C ASP A 114 10.18 -10.12 -15.38
N THR A 115 9.71 -11.37 -15.55
CA THR A 115 8.85 -12.06 -14.58
C THR A 115 9.44 -12.10 -13.18
N ILE A 116 10.75 -12.35 -13.06
CA ILE A 116 11.44 -12.33 -11.77
C ILE A 116 11.44 -10.92 -11.17
N GLY A 117 11.69 -9.90 -12.01
CA GLY A 117 11.63 -8.49 -11.63
C GLY A 117 10.25 -8.11 -11.08
N ASP A 118 9.19 -8.52 -11.75
CA ASP A 118 7.80 -8.28 -11.37
C ASP A 118 7.45 -8.93 -10.05
N VAL A 119 7.81 -10.21 -9.89
CA VAL A 119 7.58 -10.94 -8.62
C VAL A 119 8.31 -10.24 -7.47
N ILE A 120 9.58 -9.88 -7.65
CA ILE A 120 10.36 -9.18 -6.60
C ILE A 120 9.72 -7.82 -6.28
N SER A 121 9.31 -7.07 -7.29
CA SER A 121 8.70 -5.74 -7.13
C SER A 121 7.36 -5.83 -6.40
N ASN A 122 6.52 -6.79 -6.78
CA ASN A 122 5.25 -7.05 -6.10
C ASN A 122 5.46 -7.47 -4.63
N VAL A 123 6.42 -8.37 -4.37
CA VAL A 123 6.76 -8.79 -3.00
C VAL A 123 7.31 -7.61 -2.19
N THR A 124 8.07 -6.71 -2.81
CA THR A 124 8.62 -5.51 -2.16
C THR A 124 7.50 -4.56 -1.72
N GLY A 125 6.51 -4.32 -2.57
CA GLY A 125 5.32 -3.51 -2.23
C GLY A 125 4.54 -4.09 -1.06
N TRP A 126 4.34 -5.41 -1.06
CA TRP A 126 3.74 -6.14 0.06
C TRP A 126 4.55 -5.97 1.35
N ALA A 127 5.85 -6.28 1.30
CA ALA A 127 6.72 -6.24 2.47
C ALA A 127 6.73 -4.84 3.10
N PHE A 128 6.80 -3.80 2.28
CA PHE A 128 6.70 -2.41 2.74
C PHE A 128 5.41 -2.16 3.54
N VAL A 129 4.25 -2.51 2.99
CA VAL A 129 2.95 -2.30 3.67
C VAL A 129 2.85 -3.12 4.96
N VAL A 130 3.33 -4.37 4.95
CA VAL A 130 3.34 -5.22 6.15
C VAL A 130 4.22 -4.60 7.24
N LEU A 131 5.42 -4.15 6.90
CA LEU A 131 6.36 -3.53 7.84
C LEU A 131 5.79 -2.22 8.41
N VAL A 132 5.19 -1.39 7.57
CA VAL A 132 4.54 -0.14 7.99
C VAL A 132 3.37 -0.41 8.94
N ARG A 133 2.50 -1.37 8.60
CA ARG A 133 1.38 -1.77 9.46
C ARG A 133 1.86 -2.33 10.80
N TRP A 134 2.90 -3.15 10.77
CA TRP A 134 3.51 -3.70 11.99
C TRP A 134 4.11 -2.61 12.87
N TRP A 135 4.82 -1.64 12.28
CA TRP A 135 5.42 -0.52 13.00
C TRP A 135 4.35 0.35 13.67
N ILE A 136 3.27 0.65 12.94
CA ILE A 136 2.07 1.32 13.47
C ILE A 136 1.49 0.54 14.65
N ASN A 137 1.27 -0.76 14.52
CA ASN A 137 0.57 -1.53 15.56
C ASN A 137 1.39 -1.79 16.83
N ARG A 138 2.72 -1.61 16.80
CA ARG A 138 3.61 -1.87 17.95
C ARG A 138 3.74 -0.70 18.93
N THR A 139 3.19 0.46 18.61
CA THR A 139 3.44 1.71 19.35
C THR A 139 2.14 2.42 19.68
#